data_AF-A0A0G2JNL9-F1
#
_entry.id   AF-A0A0G2JNL9-F1
#
_cell.length_a   1.000
_cell.length_b   1.000
_cell.length_c   1.000
_cell.angle_alpha   90.00
_cell.angle_beta   90.00
_cell.angle_gamma   90.00
#
_symmetry.space_group_name_H-M   'P 1'
#
loop_
_entity.id
_entity.type
_entity.pdbx_description
1 polymer ?
#
loop_
_entity_poly.entity_id
_entity_poly.type
_entity_poly.pdbx_seq_one_letter_code
_entity_poly.pdbx_strand_id
1 'polypeptide(L)'
;LDNEVEKTANLVISNWNQQIKAKKKLMVSTKKHEALFQLVESSKQSMTEKEKRKLLNKLTKSTEKLEKEDENYYQKNMAGYSTRLKWENTLENCYQSILELEKERIQLLCNNLNQYSQHISLFGQTLTT
;
A
#
# COMPACT_ATOMS: atom_id res chain seq x y z
N LEU A 1 -6.14 16.06 11.30
CA LEU A 1 -5.25 14.89 11.14
C LEU A 1 -6.02 13.72 10.51
N ASP A 2 -7.18 13.37 11.04
CA ASP A 2 -8.03 12.27 10.53
C ASP A 2 -8.35 12.35 9.04
N ASN A 3 -8.70 13.53 8.52
CA ASN A 3 -9.01 13.73 7.10
C ASN A 3 -7.81 13.40 6.17
N GLU A 4 -6.58 13.69 6.60
CA GLU A 4 -5.39 13.41 5.78
C GLU A 4 -5.00 11.92 5.83
N VAL A 5 -5.18 11.27 6.98
CA VAL A 5 -5.01 9.81 7.12
C VAL A 5 -6.03 9.06 6.26
N GLU A 6 -7.29 9.49 6.27
CA GLU A 6 -8.36 8.87 5.48
C GLU A 6 -8.13 9.02 3.98
N LYS A 7 -7.78 10.23 3.51
CA LYS A 7 -7.42 10.47 2.10
C LYS A 7 -6.26 9.59 1.64
N THR A 8 -5.20 9.48 2.45
CA THR A 8 -4.03 8.67 2.09
C THR A 8 -4.32 7.18 2.15
N ALA A 9 -5.17 6.71 3.08
CA ALA A 9 -5.65 5.33 3.12
C ALA A 9 -6.43 4.94 1.86
N ASN A 10 -7.31 5.84 1.38
CA ASN A 10 -8.07 5.62 0.14
C ASN A 10 -7.16 5.46 -1.08
N LEU A 11 -6.04 6.19 -1.14
CA LEU A 11 -5.03 6.03 -2.18
C LEU A 11 -4.33 4.67 -2.11
N VAL A 12 -4.01 4.19 -0.89
CA VAL A 12 -3.44 2.85 -0.69
C VAL A 12 -4.38 1.77 -1.22
N ILE A 13 -5.68 1.86 -0.87
CA ILE A 13 -6.70 0.90 -1.33
C ILE A 13 -6.84 0.93 -2.86
N SER A 14 -6.89 2.12 -3.45
CA SER A 14 -6.94 2.29 -4.91
C SER A 14 -5.73 1.65 -5.60
N ASN A 15 -4.52 1.89 -5.09
CA ASN A 15 -3.30 1.31 -5.63
C ASN A 15 -3.27 -0.21 -5.51
N TRP A 16 -3.67 -0.77 -4.36
CA TRP A 16 -3.77 -2.21 -4.19
C TRP A 16 -4.72 -2.83 -5.23
N ASN A 17 -5.89 -2.22 -5.43
CA ASN A 17 -6.82 -2.68 -6.46
C ASN A 17 -6.18 -2.69 -7.87
N GLN A 18 -5.35 -1.68 -8.19
CA GLN A 18 -4.62 -1.65 -9.46
C GLN A 18 -3.54 -2.74 -9.55
N GLN A 19 -2.79 -3.00 -8.48
CA GLN A 19 -1.80 -4.08 -8.42
C GLN A 19 -2.44 -5.45 -8.64
N ILE A 20 -3.57 -5.74 -7.99
CA ILE A 20 -4.32 -6.99 -8.20
C ILE A 20 -4.73 -7.13 -9.66
N LYS A 21 -5.26 -6.07 -10.27
CA LYS A 21 -5.66 -6.08 -11.69
C LYS A 21 -4.48 -6.35 -12.61
N ALA A 22 -3.34 -5.68 -12.38
CA ALA A 22 -2.12 -5.90 -13.16
C ALA A 22 -1.57 -7.32 -12.99
N LYS A 23 -1.51 -7.85 -11.75
CA LYS A 23 -1.10 -9.23 -11.45
C LYS A 23 -1.96 -10.27 -12.16
N LYS A 24 -3.28 -10.10 -12.12
CA LYS A 24 -4.22 -10.99 -12.82
C LYS A 24 -3.99 -10.97 -14.34
N LYS A 25 -3.76 -9.79 -14.90
CA LYS A 25 -3.48 -9.63 -16.34
C LYS A 25 -2.19 -10.35 -16.74
N LEU A 26 -1.11 -10.10 -15.99
CA LEU A 26 0.18 -10.76 -16.18
C LEU A 26 0.03 -12.29 -16.15
N MET A 27 -0.61 -12.83 -15.10
CA MET A 27 -0.88 -14.26 -14.96
C MET A 27 -1.61 -14.86 -16.17
N VAL A 28 -2.61 -14.16 -16.72
CA VAL A 28 -3.34 -14.62 -17.91
C VAL A 28 -2.43 -14.66 -19.13
N SER A 29 -1.57 -13.66 -19.32
CA SER A 29 -0.62 -13.66 -20.43
C SER A 29 0.49 -14.70 -20.26
N THR A 30 0.99 -14.93 -19.04
CA THR A 30 1.93 -16.02 -18.74
C THR A 30 1.34 -17.37 -19.13
N LYS A 31 0.11 -17.67 -18.72
CA LYS A 31 -0.56 -18.92 -19.10
C LYS A 31 -0.72 -19.08 -20.62
N LYS A 32 -1.08 -18.00 -21.32
CA LYS A 32 -1.19 -18.00 -22.78
C LYS A 32 0.16 -18.22 -23.47
N HIS A 33 1.21 -17.58 -22.96
CA HIS A 33 2.57 -17.73 -23.47
C HIS A 33 3.06 -19.17 -23.28
N GLU A 34 2.88 -19.74 -22.10
CA GLU A 34 3.27 -21.12 -21.79
C GLU A 34 2.53 -22.12 -22.67
N ALA A 35 1.22 -21.97 -22.85
CA ALA A 35 0.46 -22.82 -23.77
C ALA A 35 0.95 -22.73 -25.22
N LEU A 36 1.30 -21.52 -25.69
CA LEU A 36 1.88 -21.33 -27.02
C LEU A 36 3.26 -21.98 -27.12
N PHE A 37 4.10 -21.83 -26.11
CA PHE A 37 5.42 -22.44 -26.04
C PHE A 37 5.33 -23.97 -26.12
N GLN A 38 4.45 -24.58 -25.32
CA GLN A 38 4.23 -26.02 -25.34
C GLN A 38 3.74 -26.52 -26.70
N LEU A 39 2.85 -25.76 -27.36
CA LEU A 39 2.44 -26.06 -28.73
C LEU A 39 3.65 -26.10 -29.68
N VAL A 40 4.50 -25.06 -29.66
CA VAL A 40 5.70 -25.00 -30.52
C VAL A 40 6.64 -26.18 -30.27
N GLU A 41 6.89 -26.55 -29.01
CA GLU A 41 7.75 -27.68 -28.65
C GLU A 41 7.17 -29.01 -29.14
N SER A 42 5.86 -29.25 -28.92
CA SER A 42 5.20 -30.49 -29.31
C SER A 42 5.14 -30.72 -30.82
N SER A 43 5.12 -29.65 -31.62
CA SER A 43 4.96 -29.73 -33.08
C SER A 43 6.29 -29.68 -33.86
N LYS A 44 7.45 -29.65 -33.17
CA LYS A 44 8.78 -29.45 -33.80
C LYS A 44 9.12 -30.39 -34.95
N GLN A 45 8.71 -31.66 -34.90
CA GLN A 45 9.09 -32.70 -35.88
C GLN A 45 8.11 -32.84 -37.05
N SER A 46 6.88 -32.34 -36.94
CA SER A 46 5.82 -32.55 -37.93
C SER A 46 5.44 -31.29 -38.72
N MET A 47 6.14 -30.17 -38.49
CA MET A 47 5.80 -28.87 -39.06
C MET A 47 6.59 -28.53 -40.32
N THR A 48 5.93 -27.85 -41.24
CA THR A 48 6.60 -27.19 -42.36
C THR A 48 7.38 -25.96 -41.89
N GLU A 49 8.42 -25.57 -42.64
CA GLU A 49 9.24 -24.38 -42.31
C GLU A 49 8.40 -23.08 -42.24
N LYS A 50 7.37 -22.98 -43.10
CA LYS A 50 6.44 -21.84 -43.10
C LYS A 50 5.63 -21.75 -41.80
N GLU A 51 5.15 -22.89 -41.31
CA GLU A 51 4.40 -22.95 -40.05
C GLU A 51 5.31 -22.67 -38.86
N LYS A 52 6.54 -23.19 -38.88
CA LYS A 52 7.56 -22.96 -37.86
C LYS A 52 7.84 -21.47 -37.71
N ARG A 53 8.07 -20.78 -38.84
CA ARG A 53 8.27 -19.32 -38.85
C ARG A 53 7.08 -18.54 -38.31
N LYS A 54 5.85 -18.98 -38.63
CA LYS A 54 4.62 -18.37 -38.12
C LYS A 54 4.47 -18.53 -36.60
N LEU A 55 4.78 -19.71 -36.06
CA LEU A 55 4.73 -19.96 -34.62
C LEU A 55 5.81 -19.18 -33.86
N LEU A 56 7.04 -19.13 -34.38
CA LEU A 56 8.12 -18.33 -33.80
C LEU A 56 7.73 -16.85 -33.72
N ASN A 57 7.17 -16.28 -34.80
CA ASN A 57 6.69 -14.89 -34.78
C ASN A 57 5.59 -14.64 -33.73
N LYS A 58 4.70 -15.62 -33.49
CA LYS A 58 3.70 -15.52 -32.42
C LYS A 58 4.36 -15.58 -31.05
N LEU A 59 5.37 -16.43 -30.88
CA LEU A 59 6.10 -16.60 -29.62
C LEU A 59 6.83 -15.30 -29.26
N THR A 60 7.56 -14.70 -30.21
CA THR A 60 8.22 -13.40 -30.04
C THR A 60 7.24 -12.32 -29.58
N LYS A 61 6.11 -12.15 -30.29
CA LYS A 61 5.07 -11.18 -29.90
C LYS A 61 4.48 -11.48 -28.52
N SER A 62 4.37 -12.75 -28.16
CA SER A 62 3.89 -13.15 -26.84
C SER A 62 4.91 -12.83 -25.75
N THR A 63 6.21 -12.97 -26.00
CA THR A 63 7.28 -12.58 -25.08
C THR A 63 7.29 -11.07 -24.86
N GLU A 64 7.29 -10.27 -25.94
CA GLU A 64 7.24 -8.80 -25.86
C GLU A 64 6.03 -8.32 -25.04
N LYS A 65 4.87 -8.97 -25.24
CA LYS A 65 3.67 -8.66 -24.46
C LYS A 65 3.85 -9.00 -22.98
N LEU A 66 4.48 -10.13 -22.67
CA LEU A 66 4.72 -10.59 -21.30
C LEU A 66 5.67 -9.63 -20.58
N GLU A 67 6.76 -9.23 -21.20
CA GLU A 67 7.70 -8.22 -20.69
C GLU A 67 6.97 -6.91 -20.37
N LYS A 68 6.12 -6.43 -21.29
CA LYS A 68 5.36 -5.19 -21.07
C LYS A 68 4.37 -5.31 -19.91
N GLU A 69 3.72 -6.46 -19.73
CA GLU A 69 2.78 -6.66 -18.64
C GLU A 69 3.48 -6.87 -17.30
N ASP A 70 4.66 -7.50 -17.30
CA ASP A 70 5.52 -7.65 -16.13
C ASP A 70 6.04 -6.31 -15.64
N GLU A 71 6.62 -5.50 -16.55
CA GLU A 71 7.07 -4.15 -16.25
C GLU A 71 5.92 -3.28 -15.72
N ASN A 72 4.73 -3.36 -16.34
CA ASN A 72 3.56 -2.65 -15.83
C ASN A 72 3.15 -3.11 -14.42
N TYR A 73 3.24 -4.40 -14.10
CA TYR A 73 2.96 -4.90 -12.75
C TYR A 73 4.02 -4.42 -11.74
N TYR A 74 5.30 -4.46 -12.12
CA TYR A 74 6.41 -3.95 -11.32
C TYR A 74 6.23 -2.47 -10.98
N GLN A 75 5.94 -1.62 -11.98
CA GLN A 75 5.72 -0.19 -11.78
C GLN A 75 4.53 0.10 -10.85
N LYS A 76 3.44 -0.68 -10.94
CA LYS A 76 2.31 -0.57 -10.02
C LYS A 76 2.67 -1.02 -8.60
N ASN A 77 3.55 -2.00 -8.44
CA ASN A 77 4.09 -2.38 -7.14
C ASN A 77 4.95 -1.28 -6.53
N MET A 78 5.87 -0.69 -7.30
CA MET A 78 6.71 0.42 -6.84
C MET A 78 5.89 1.66 -6.46
N ALA A 79 4.89 2.01 -7.27
CA ALA A 79 3.97 3.11 -6.93
C ALA A 79 3.20 2.83 -5.63
N GLY A 80 2.67 1.61 -5.47
CA GLY A 80 1.96 1.24 -4.24
C GLY A 80 2.85 1.20 -3.01
N TYR A 81 4.11 0.75 -3.13
CA TYR A 81 5.10 0.84 -2.05
C TYR A 81 5.30 2.29 -1.61
N SER A 82 5.55 3.20 -2.56
CA SER A 82 5.74 4.62 -2.26
C SER A 82 4.51 5.24 -1.58
N THR A 83 3.31 4.93 -2.05
CA THR A 83 2.07 5.41 -1.44
C THR A 83 1.85 4.84 -0.04
N ARG A 84 2.13 3.55 0.18
CA ARG A 84 2.02 2.93 1.50
C ARG A 84 2.98 3.58 2.50
N LEU A 85 4.24 3.79 2.11
CA LEU A 85 5.23 4.45 2.96
C LEU A 85 4.79 5.86 3.36
N LYS A 86 4.21 6.62 2.42
CA LYS A 86 3.65 7.95 2.73
C LYS A 86 2.51 7.86 3.73
N TRP A 87 1.59 6.92 3.56
CA TRP A 87 0.48 6.70 4.48
C TRP A 87 0.96 6.30 5.88
N GLU A 88 1.93 5.38 5.97
CA GLU A 88 2.57 4.96 7.23
C GLU A 88 3.17 6.17 7.97
N ASN A 89 3.94 7.01 7.26
CA ASN A 89 4.51 8.24 7.84
C ASN A 89 3.44 9.24 8.28
N THR A 90 2.40 9.45 7.46
CA THR A 90 1.28 10.34 7.84
C THR A 90 0.60 9.84 9.10
N LEU A 91 0.35 8.53 9.19
CA LEU A 91 -0.28 7.90 10.34
C LEU A 91 0.58 8.05 11.61
N GLU A 92 1.88 7.76 11.53
CA GLU A 92 2.83 7.91 12.64
C GLU A 92 2.88 9.34 13.14
N ASN A 93 3.04 10.32 12.25
CA ASN A 93 3.05 11.74 12.61
C ASN A 93 1.73 12.16 13.30
N CYS A 94 0.60 11.61 12.86
CA CYS A 94 -0.68 11.90 13.47
C CYS A 94 -0.77 11.36 14.90
N TYR A 95 -0.35 10.11 15.11
CA TYR A 95 -0.32 9.51 16.44
C TYR A 95 0.62 10.25 17.38
N GLN A 96 1.82 10.63 16.91
CA GLN A 96 2.76 11.39 17.72
C GLN A 96 2.16 12.75 18.15
N SER A 97 1.48 13.44 17.23
CA SER A 97 0.83 14.72 17.54
C SER A 97 -0.27 14.57 18.59
N ILE A 98 -1.10 13.54 18.47
CA ILE A 98 -2.18 13.24 19.43
C ILE A 98 -1.59 12.88 20.80
N LEU A 99 -0.51 12.09 20.82
CA LEU A 99 0.16 11.68 22.05
C LEU A 99 0.70 12.88 22.83
N GLU A 100 1.34 13.84 22.16
CA GLU A 100 1.84 15.05 22.83
C GLU A 100 0.69 15.92 23.37
N LEU A 101 -0.39 16.09 22.60
CA LEU A 101 -1.58 16.81 23.09
C LEU A 101 -2.21 16.15 24.31
N GLU A 102 -2.26 14.82 24.36
CA GLU A 102 -2.81 14.09 25.51
C GLU A 102 -1.89 14.21 26.73
N LYS A 103 -0.56 14.21 26.55
CA LYS A 103 0.39 14.52 27.64
C LYS A 103 0.19 15.92 28.20
N GLU A 104 0.05 16.93 27.33
CA GLU A 104 -0.22 18.31 27.74
C GLU A 104 -1.54 18.42 28.51
N ARG A 105 -2.59 17.76 28.02
CA ARG A 105 -3.90 17.71 28.67
C ARG A 105 -3.81 17.08 30.06
N ILE A 106 -3.12 15.95 30.20
CA ILE A 106 -2.91 15.29 31.50
C ILE A 106 -2.15 16.21 32.46
N GLN A 107 -1.07 16.85 31.99
CA GLN A 107 -0.30 17.77 32.82
C GLN A 107 -1.13 18.95 33.32
N LEU A 108 -1.95 19.54 32.45
CA LEU A 108 -2.86 20.63 32.81
C LEU A 108 -3.89 20.19 33.86
N LEU A 109 -4.48 19.00 33.69
CA LEU A 109 -5.44 18.45 34.66
C LEU A 109 -4.78 18.21 36.02
N CYS A 110 -3.57 17.65 36.05
CA CYS A 110 -2.80 17.48 37.29
C CYS A 110 -2.54 18.81 37.99
N ASN A 111 -2.15 19.84 37.23
CA ASN A 111 -1.90 21.18 37.78
C ASN A 111 -3.17 21.79 38.39
N ASN A 112 -4.30 21.70 37.67
CA ASN A 112 -5.59 22.22 38.15
C ASN A 112 -6.05 21.48 39.42
N LEU A 113 -5.93 20.15 39.46
CA LEU A 113 -6.28 19.36 40.65
C LEU A 113 -5.43 19.73 41.85
N ASN A 114 -4.12 19.93 41.65
CA ASN A 114 -3.22 20.37 42.70
C ASN A 114 -3.60 21.75 43.24
N GLN A 115 -3.96 22.69 42.37
CA GLN A 115 -4.44 24.02 42.78
C GLN A 115 -5.75 23.93 43.57
N TYR A 116 -6.73 23.15 43.10
CA TYR A 116 -7.97 22.93 43.86
C TYR A 116 -7.71 22.32 45.24
N SER A 117 -6.83 21.32 45.32
CA SER A 117 -6.44 20.69 46.59
C SER A 117 -5.84 21.71 47.57
N GLN A 118 -4.97 22.60 47.08
CA GLN A 118 -4.38 23.69 47.88
C GLN A 118 -5.45 24.68 48.36
N HIS A 119 -6.36 25.12 47.47
CA HIS A 119 -7.44 26.03 47.83
C HIS A 119 -8.38 25.45 48.89
N ILE A 120 -8.77 24.17 48.75
CA ILE A 120 -9.61 23.48 49.73
C ILE A 120 -8.89 23.35 51.07
N SER A 121 -7.59 23.03 51.06
CA SER A 121 -6.79 22.90 52.29
C SER A 121 -6.69 24.25 53.03
N LEU A 122 -6.39 25.34 52.31
CA LEU A 122 -6.34 26.71 52.86
C LEU A 122 -7.69 27.15 53.44
N PHE A 123 -8.77 26.89 52.70
CA PHE A 123 -10.12 27.20 53.16
C PHE A 123 -10.46 26.44 54.45
N GLY A 124 -10.14 25.14 54.52
CA GLY A 124 -10.32 24.32 55.71
C GLY A 124 -9.59 24.87 56.93
N GLN A 125 -8.33 25.31 56.76
CA GLN A 125 -7.54 25.93 57.83
C GLN A 125 -8.18 27.22 58.37
N THR A 126 -8.75 28.02 57.47
CA THR A 126 -9.43 29.28 57.83
C THR A 126 -10.69 29.03 58.65
N LEU A 127 -11.41 27.92 58.41
CA LEU A 127 -12.61 27.55 59.17
C LEU A 127 -12.31 26.99 60.58
N THR A 128 -11.09 26.48 60.80
CA THR A 128 -10.65 25.95 62.10
C THR A 128 -9.95 26.98 62.99
N THR A 129 -9.79 28.22 62.51
CA THR A 129 -9.21 29.35 63.24
C THR A 129 -10.32 30.26 63.77
#